data_AF-F2BFF6-F1
#
_entry.id   AF-F2BFF6-F1
#
_cell.length_a   1.000
_cell.length_b   1.000
_cell.length_c   1.000
_cell.angle_alpha   90.00
_cell.angle_beta   90.00
_cell.angle_gamma   90.00
#
_symmetry.space_group_name_H-M   'P 1'
#
loop_
_entity.id
_entity.type
_entity.pdbx_description
1 polymer ?
#
loop_
_entity_poly.entity_id
_entity_poly.type
_entity_poly.pdbx_seq_one_letter_code
_entity_poly.pdbx_strand_id
1 'polypeptide(L)'
;MKHFIPTLLLAAALPSFAADAPTDDTVVETHAVATPDSFPFTVEAQILPENGYRLKITDKQTGKVQITSESVVPSSVGGLKLADVAGRLADVSTDYNGDGHPDIAVPISGAYGNTADELYLFDPATRQFKPVPDGKGFAYDGDVKVIRKGCVRVEYKSSIMDYSHDDYCWKNGGWEMLRLKNAKARKSHTGGKHK
;
A
#
# COMPACT_ATOMS: atom_id res chain seq x y z
N MET A 1 25.36 41.69 -20.47
CA MET A 1 23.96 41.51 -20.02
C MET A 1 23.88 40.12 -19.39
N LYS A 2 23.61 40.03 -18.08
CA LYS A 2 23.55 38.76 -17.34
C LYS A 2 22.10 38.28 -17.34
N HIS A 3 21.82 37.18 -18.03
CA HIS A 3 20.51 36.54 -18.01
C HIS A 3 20.35 35.71 -16.74
N PHE A 4 19.50 36.18 -15.82
CA PHE A 4 18.99 35.39 -14.71
C PHE A 4 17.86 34.51 -15.23
N ILE A 5 18.06 33.19 -15.21
CA ILE A 5 16.99 32.20 -15.41
C ILE A 5 16.27 32.09 -14.06
N PRO A 6 14.95 32.38 -13.97
CA PRO A 6 14.22 32.12 -12.74
C PRO A 6 14.04 30.61 -12.59
N THR A 7 14.58 30.06 -11.52
CA THR A 7 14.35 28.68 -11.11
C THR A 7 12.88 28.55 -10.71
N LEU A 8 12.08 27.87 -11.54
CA LEU A 8 10.74 27.46 -11.16
C LEU A 8 10.88 26.44 -10.01
N LEU A 9 10.51 26.83 -8.79
CA LEU A 9 10.28 25.86 -7.72
C LEU A 9 9.00 25.09 -8.06
N LEU A 10 9.15 23.83 -8.45
CA LEU A 10 8.04 22.90 -8.55
C LEU A 10 7.65 22.50 -7.11
N ALA A 11 6.64 23.17 -6.56
CA ALA A 11 6.06 22.78 -5.28
C ALA A 11 5.38 21.42 -5.46
N ALA A 12 5.96 20.37 -4.87
CA ALA A 12 5.28 19.10 -4.71
C ALA A 12 4.04 19.34 -3.84
N ALA A 13 2.85 19.14 -4.40
CA ALA A 13 1.61 19.21 -3.64
C ALA A 13 1.58 18.04 -2.64
N LEU A 14 1.96 18.30 -1.40
CA LEU A 14 1.70 17.38 -0.30
C LEU A 14 0.18 17.41 -0.02
N PRO A 15 -0.48 16.25 0.17
CA PRO A 15 -1.87 16.22 0.55
C PRO A 15 -2.04 16.91 1.91
N SER A 16 -2.57 18.14 1.87
CA SER A 16 -2.89 18.93 3.04
C SER A 16 -4.24 18.48 3.58
N PHE A 17 -4.31 18.24 4.88
CA PHE A 17 -5.56 18.00 5.60
C PHE A 17 -6.52 19.17 5.39
N ALA A 18 -7.69 18.93 4.80
CA ALA A 18 -8.79 19.90 4.75
C ALA A 18 -9.62 19.80 6.04
N ALA A 19 -9.98 20.96 6.60
CA ALA A 19 -10.79 21.06 7.83
C ALA A 19 -12.28 20.74 7.62
N ASP A 20 -12.71 20.68 6.37
CA ASP A 20 -13.97 20.09 5.91
C ASP A 20 -13.65 19.45 4.56
N ALA A 21 -13.68 18.12 4.48
CA ALA A 21 -13.67 17.48 3.18
C ALA A 21 -15.02 17.81 2.52
N PRO A 22 -15.04 18.40 1.31
CA PRO A 22 -16.28 18.60 0.58
C PRO A 22 -17.05 17.27 0.51
N THR A 23 -18.38 17.30 0.58
CA THR A 23 -19.17 16.15 0.16
C THR A 23 -18.77 15.80 -1.26
N ASP A 24 -18.13 14.66 -1.41
CA ASP A 24 -17.70 14.15 -2.70
C ASP A 24 -18.87 13.35 -3.28
N ASP A 25 -19.59 13.99 -4.21
CA ASP A 25 -20.77 13.43 -4.86
C ASP A 25 -20.48 12.15 -5.66
N THR A 26 -19.21 11.77 -5.82
CA THR A 26 -18.81 10.50 -6.43
C THR A 26 -18.86 9.31 -5.47
N VAL A 27 -18.96 9.55 -4.15
CA VAL A 27 -19.02 8.48 -3.15
C VAL A 27 -20.42 7.86 -3.16
N VAL A 28 -20.48 6.58 -3.55
CA VAL A 28 -21.72 5.81 -3.63
C VAL A 28 -22.16 5.32 -2.25
N GLU A 29 -21.20 4.86 -1.45
CA GLU A 29 -21.45 4.32 -0.12
C GLU A 29 -20.22 4.53 0.77
N THR A 30 -20.41 4.56 2.08
CA THR A 30 -19.32 4.61 3.05
C THR A 30 -19.52 3.54 4.13
N HIS A 31 -18.46 2.79 4.40
CA HIS A 31 -18.46 1.71 5.38
C HIS A 31 -17.33 1.89 6.36
N ALA A 32 -17.58 1.59 7.63
CA ALA A 32 -16.51 1.55 8.63
C ALA A 32 -15.58 0.36 8.34
N VAL A 33 -14.27 0.61 8.36
CA VAL A 33 -13.25 -0.45 8.40
C VAL A 33 -13.08 -0.90 9.85
N ALA A 34 -12.95 -2.21 10.05
CA ALA A 34 -12.72 -2.75 11.39
C ALA A 34 -11.35 -2.28 11.92
N THR A 35 -11.35 -1.64 13.09
CA THR A 35 -10.12 -1.17 13.74
C THR A 35 -10.07 -1.65 15.19
N PRO A 36 -8.89 -2.01 15.73
CA PRO A 36 -8.74 -2.23 17.16
C PRO A 36 -9.13 -0.98 17.96
N ASP A 37 -9.71 -1.13 19.16
CA ASP A 37 -10.11 -0.01 20.01
C ASP A 37 -8.96 0.97 20.30
N SER A 38 -7.73 0.44 20.41
CA SER A 38 -6.51 1.20 20.64
C SER A 38 -6.00 1.94 19.41
N PHE A 39 -6.56 1.73 18.22
CA PHE A 39 -6.11 2.38 17.01
C PHE A 39 -6.53 3.86 17.01
N PRO A 40 -5.58 4.82 16.87
CA PRO A 40 -5.85 6.24 17.11
C PRO A 40 -6.58 6.95 15.95
N PHE A 41 -6.96 6.22 14.90
CA PHE A 41 -7.69 6.75 13.75
C PHE A 41 -9.01 6.02 13.59
N THR A 42 -10.00 6.72 13.03
CA THR A 42 -11.19 6.11 12.44
C THR A 42 -10.92 5.91 10.96
N VAL A 43 -11.23 4.74 10.42
CA VAL A 43 -11.02 4.42 9.01
C VAL A 43 -12.36 4.03 8.39
N GLU A 44 -12.69 4.71 7.30
CA GLU A 44 -13.90 4.47 6.53
C GLU A 44 -13.50 4.16 5.08
N ALA A 45 -14.06 3.10 4.50
CA ALA A 45 -13.96 2.83 3.08
C ALA A 45 -15.05 3.61 2.34
N GLN A 46 -14.65 4.48 1.43
CA GLN A 46 -15.53 5.19 0.51
C GLN A 46 -15.59 4.44 -0.81
N ILE A 47 -16.78 3.93 -1.14
CA ILE A 47 -17.06 3.19 -2.37
C ILE A 47 -17.29 4.18 -3.50
N LEU A 48 -16.60 3.97 -4.62
CA LEU A 48 -16.68 4.78 -5.84
C LEU A 48 -17.34 3.95 -6.97
N PRO A 49 -17.71 4.59 -8.09
CA PRO A 49 -18.19 3.88 -9.28
C PRO A 49 -17.17 2.85 -9.79
N GLU A 50 -17.63 1.92 -10.63
CA GLU A 50 -16.76 0.93 -11.31
C GLU A 50 -15.93 0.02 -10.37
N ASN A 51 -16.38 -0.15 -9.12
CA ASN A 51 -15.68 -0.89 -8.06
C ASN A 51 -14.36 -0.23 -7.60
N GLY A 52 -14.23 1.08 -7.80
CA GLY A 52 -13.21 1.88 -7.13
C GLY A 52 -13.52 2.05 -5.65
N TYR A 53 -12.49 2.30 -4.85
CA TYR A 53 -12.64 2.75 -3.47
C TYR A 53 -11.43 3.55 -3.03
N ARG A 54 -11.58 4.27 -1.93
CA ARG A 54 -10.48 4.91 -1.22
C ARG A 54 -10.77 4.90 0.28
N LEU A 55 -9.75 5.11 1.09
CA LEU A 55 -9.91 5.20 2.53
C LEU A 55 -9.98 6.66 2.97
N LYS A 56 -10.97 6.95 3.80
CA LYS A 56 -11.04 8.17 4.61
C LYS A 56 -10.54 7.85 6.01
N ILE A 57 -9.43 8.46 6.38
CA ILE A 57 -8.74 8.26 7.65
C ILE A 57 -8.88 9.53 8.47
N THR A 58 -9.52 9.43 9.62
CA THR A 58 -9.75 10.58 10.52
C THR A 58 -8.96 10.38 11.81
N ASP A 59 -8.09 11.33 12.12
CA ASP A 59 -7.36 11.36 13.40
C ASP A 59 -8.33 11.64 14.55
N LYS A 60 -8.51 10.68 15.47
CA LYS A 60 -9.43 10.83 16.61
C LYS A 60 -9.02 11.95 17.57
N GLN A 61 -7.73 12.30 17.60
CA GLN A 61 -7.20 13.34 18.48
C GLN A 61 -7.40 14.74 17.89
N THR A 62 -7.18 14.91 16.58
CA THR A 62 -7.14 16.23 15.95
C THR A 62 -8.35 16.53 15.06
N GLY A 63 -9.15 15.52 14.73
CA GLY A 63 -10.24 15.62 13.76
C GLY A 63 -9.79 15.77 12.31
N LYS A 64 -8.48 15.77 12.04
CA LYS A 64 -7.95 15.94 10.68
C LYS A 64 -8.24 14.71 9.80
N VAL A 65 -8.62 14.97 8.56
CA VAL A 65 -9.04 13.94 7.58
C VAL A 65 -8.03 13.79 6.45
N GLN A 66 -7.49 12.59 6.28
CA GLN A 66 -6.68 12.17 5.15
C GLN A 66 -7.51 11.25 4.25
N ILE A 67 -7.38 11.42 2.93
CA ILE A 67 -7.96 10.53 1.92
C ILE A 67 -6.81 9.85 1.16
N THR A 68 -6.85 8.53 1.01
CA THR A 68 -5.86 7.79 0.20
C THR A 68 -6.13 7.97 -1.29
N SER A 69 -5.16 7.57 -2.12
CA SER A 69 -5.40 7.40 -3.55
C SER A 69 -6.53 6.39 -3.79
N GLU A 70 -7.22 6.56 -4.91
CA GLU A 70 -8.20 5.58 -5.38
C GLU A 70 -7.51 4.26 -5.72
N SER A 71 -8.12 3.17 -5.27
CA SER A 71 -7.73 1.79 -5.53
C SER A 71 -8.87 1.04 -6.17
N VAL A 72 -8.54 0.03 -6.97
CA VAL A 72 -9.52 -0.90 -7.53
C VAL A 72 -9.37 -2.25 -6.85
N VAL A 73 -10.50 -2.78 -6.43
CA VAL A 73 -10.58 -4.04 -5.68
C VAL A 73 -10.08 -5.18 -6.56
N PRO A 74 -9.28 -6.10 -6.00
CA PRO A 74 -8.87 -7.29 -6.74
C PRO A 74 -10.07 -8.14 -7.18
N SER A 75 -10.01 -8.66 -8.40
CA SER A 75 -11.05 -9.55 -8.94
C SER A 75 -11.21 -10.86 -8.15
N SER A 76 -10.22 -11.24 -7.31
CA SER A 76 -10.22 -12.38 -6.40
C SER A 76 -11.24 -12.29 -5.26
N VAL A 77 -11.85 -11.13 -5.01
CA VAL A 77 -12.97 -10.99 -4.05
C VAL A 77 -14.24 -11.71 -4.57
N GLY A 78 -14.15 -12.40 -5.72
CA GLY A 78 -15.01 -13.55 -6.01
C GLY A 78 -16.44 -13.19 -6.37
N GLY A 79 -16.66 -12.02 -6.96
CA GLY A 79 -18.00 -11.54 -7.31
C GLY A 79 -18.84 -11.08 -6.11
N LEU A 80 -18.26 -10.96 -4.92
CA LEU A 80 -18.89 -10.26 -3.80
C LEU A 80 -18.99 -8.77 -4.13
N LYS A 81 -20.05 -8.10 -3.67
CA LYS A 81 -20.12 -6.65 -3.81
C LYS A 81 -19.08 -6.02 -2.89
N LEU A 82 -18.50 -4.91 -3.33
CA LEU A 82 -17.48 -4.24 -2.52
C LEU A 82 -17.97 -3.85 -1.12
N ALA A 83 -19.25 -3.46 -1.02
CA ALA A 83 -19.93 -3.21 0.25
C ALA A 83 -19.86 -4.41 1.22
N ASP A 84 -19.92 -5.64 0.71
CA ASP A 84 -19.94 -6.87 1.54
C ASP A 84 -18.58 -7.16 2.18
N VAL A 85 -17.50 -6.59 1.63
CA VAL A 85 -16.13 -6.76 2.15
C VAL A 85 -15.52 -5.45 2.64
N ALA A 86 -16.29 -4.36 2.63
CA ALA A 86 -15.77 -3.02 2.86
C ALA A 86 -15.09 -2.87 4.23
N GLY A 87 -15.60 -3.57 5.24
CA GLY A 87 -15.01 -3.63 6.59
C GLY A 87 -13.62 -4.25 6.67
N ARG A 88 -13.15 -4.89 5.58
CA ARG A 88 -11.85 -5.56 5.45
C ARG A 88 -10.96 -4.95 4.35
N LEU A 89 -11.32 -3.77 3.83
CA LEU A 89 -10.54 -3.06 2.81
C LEU A 89 -9.30 -2.35 3.36
N ALA A 90 -8.94 -2.63 4.61
CA ALA A 90 -7.62 -2.30 5.12
C ALA A 90 -7.25 -3.22 6.29
N ASP A 91 -5.98 -3.63 6.39
CA ASP A 91 -5.38 -4.01 7.67
C ASP A 91 -4.73 -2.76 8.27
N VAL A 92 -5.15 -2.41 9.49
CA VAL A 92 -4.70 -1.21 10.22
C VAL A 92 -4.01 -1.56 11.55
N SER A 93 -3.80 -2.85 11.80
CA SER A 93 -3.33 -3.36 13.10
C SER A 93 -1.86 -3.74 13.12
N THR A 94 -1.23 -3.73 11.95
CA THR A 94 0.10 -4.30 11.73
C THR A 94 1.16 -3.21 11.59
N ASP A 95 2.23 -3.30 12.38
CA ASP A 95 3.45 -2.52 12.23
C ASP A 95 4.37 -3.24 11.22
N TYR A 96 4.35 -2.80 9.96
CA TYR A 96 5.11 -3.45 8.90
C TYR A 96 6.57 -3.01 8.94
N ASN A 97 6.82 -1.71 9.11
CA ASN A 97 8.17 -1.13 9.02
C ASN A 97 8.99 -1.28 10.33
N GLY A 98 8.35 -1.72 11.41
CA GLY A 98 8.95 -1.99 12.72
C GLY A 98 9.24 -0.74 13.55
N ASP A 99 8.61 0.40 13.28
CA ASP A 99 8.84 1.65 14.00
C ASP A 99 8.06 1.76 15.33
N GLY A 100 7.19 0.80 15.61
CA GLY A 100 6.37 0.76 16.82
C GLY A 100 4.98 1.39 16.64
N HIS A 101 4.62 1.81 15.43
CA HIS A 101 3.29 2.31 15.09
C HIS A 101 2.61 1.38 14.07
N PRO A 102 1.31 1.11 14.21
CA PRO A 102 0.58 0.38 13.17
C PRO A 102 0.50 1.20 11.88
N ASP A 103 0.78 0.54 10.75
CA ASP A 103 0.62 1.08 9.41
C ASP A 103 -0.75 0.65 8.81
N ILE A 104 -0.97 0.96 7.54
CA ILE A 104 -2.15 0.52 6.79
C ILE A 104 -1.73 -0.29 5.56
N ALA A 105 -2.31 -1.48 5.38
CA ALA A 105 -2.24 -2.24 4.13
C ALA A 105 -3.61 -2.23 3.44
N VAL A 106 -3.62 -1.81 2.18
CA VAL A 106 -4.81 -1.68 1.34
C VAL A 106 -4.79 -2.78 0.28
N PRO A 107 -5.79 -3.67 0.23
CA PRO A 107 -5.82 -4.76 -0.75
C PRO A 107 -6.12 -4.24 -2.15
N ILE A 108 -5.20 -4.42 -3.08
CA ILE A 108 -5.28 -4.01 -4.47
C ILE A 108 -5.26 -5.22 -5.42
N SER A 109 -5.51 -4.96 -6.70
CA SER A 109 -5.36 -5.94 -7.78
C SER A 109 -3.89 -6.36 -7.95
N GLY A 110 -3.60 -7.63 -7.68
CA GLY A 110 -2.29 -8.25 -7.92
C GLY A 110 -2.20 -9.01 -9.25
N ALA A 111 -1.07 -9.67 -9.48
CA ALA A 111 -0.84 -10.45 -10.69
C ALA A 111 -1.73 -11.71 -10.78
N TYR A 112 -2.10 -12.12 -12.00
CA TYR A 112 -2.86 -13.35 -12.27
C TYR A 112 -4.19 -13.46 -11.49
N GLY A 113 -4.85 -12.33 -11.23
CA GLY A 113 -6.14 -12.27 -10.54
C GLY A 113 -6.07 -12.54 -9.05
N ASN A 114 -4.88 -12.38 -8.43
CA ASN A 114 -4.72 -12.42 -6.97
C ASN A 114 -4.90 -11.04 -6.34
N THR A 115 -4.94 -11.02 -5.00
CA THR A 115 -4.80 -9.81 -4.18
C THR A 115 -3.33 -9.50 -3.96
N ALA A 116 -2.99 -8.21 -3.99
CA ALA A 116 -1.73 -7.66 -3.50
C ALA A 116 -2.04 -6.56 -2.47
N ASP A 117 -1.03 -6.04 -1.78
CA ASP A 117 -1.23 -4.95 -0.81
C ASP A 117 -0.42 -3.70 -1.16
N GLU A 118 -1.08 -2.55 -1.13
CA GLU A 118 -0.44 -1.24 -1.08
C GLU A 118 -0.25 -0.81 0.38
N LEU A 119 0.98 -0.49 0.77
CA LEU A 119 1.29 -0.05 2.13
C LEU A 119 1.31 1.48 2.25
N TYR A 120 0.64 1.98 3.29
CA TYR A 120 0.74 3.35 3.77
C TYR A 120 1.34 3.36 5.18
N LEU A 121 2.57 3.87 5.29
CA LEU A 121 3.34 3.88 6.53
C LEU A 121 3.00 5.08 7.40
N PHE A 122 2.85 4.87 8.71
CA PHE A 122 2.54 5.96 9.62
C PHE A 122 3.75 6.87 9.87
N ASP A 123 3.60 8.17 9.62
CA ASP A 123 4.57 9.19 10.02
C ASP A 123 4.08 9.86 11.31
N PRO A 124 4.71 9.56 12.48
CA PRO A 124 4.29 10.12 13.75
C PRO A 124 4.53 11.63 13.86
N ALA A 125 5.47 12.20 13.11
CA ALA A 125 5.76 13.63 13.14
C ALA A 125 4.65 14.43 12.45
N THR A 126 4.09 13.91 11.36
CA THR A 126 2.98 14.55 10.64
C THR A 126 1.61 14.00 11.00
N ARG A 127 1.55 12.88 11.72
CA ARG A 127 0.34 12.08 11.99
C ARG A 127 -0.43 11.73 10.72
N GLN A 128 0.30 11.33 9.67
CA GLN A 128 -0.23 10.97 8.36
C GLN A 128 0.24 9.58 7.97
N PHE A 129 -0.54 8.89 7.15
CA PHE A 129 -0.12 7.67 6.51
C PHE A 129 0.46 8.01 5.13
N LYS A 130 1.70 7.62 4.85
CA LYS A 130 2.40 7.96 3.60
C LYS A 130 2.61 6.71 2.77
N PRO A 131 2.33 6.74 1.45
CA PRO A 131 2.71 5.62 0.60
C PRO A 131 4.23 5.44 0.66
N VAL A 132 4.69 4.22 0.41
CA VAL A 132 6.13 3.98 0.29
C VAL A 132 6.67 4.78 -0.92
N PRO A 133 7.76 5.55 -0.79
CA PRO A 133 8.28 6.34 -1.90
C PRO A 133 8.65 5.49 -3.13
N ASP A 134 8.46 6.07 -4.31
CA ASP A 134 8.84 5.44 -5.58
C ASP A 134 10.29 4.96 -5.58
N GLY A 135 10.52 3.74 -6.07
CA GLY A 135 11.84 3.11 -6.10
C GLY A 135 12.38 2.70 -4.73
N LYS A 136 11.63 2.91 -3.64
CA LYS A 136 11.91 2.42 -2.30
C LYS A 136 10.92 1.34 -1.83
N GLY A 137 9.95 1.01 -2.67
CA GLY A 137 9.01 -0.09 -2.51
C GLY A 137 9.53 -1.41 -3.07
N PHE A 138 8.77 -2.47 -2.80
CA PHE A 138 8.77 -3.69 -3.60
C PHE A 138 7.70 -3.58 -4.69
N ALA A 139 7.66 -4.52 -5.64
CA ALA A 139 6.58 -4.57 -6.61
C ALA A 139 5.24 -4.80 -5.89
N TYR A 140 4.24 -3.97 -6.19
CA TYR A 140 2.89 -4.02 -5.59
C TYR A 140 2.00 -5.07 -6.27
N ASP A 141 2.52 -6.28 -6.44
CA ASP A 141 1.87 -7.39 -7.14
C ASP A 141 1.72 -8.64 -6.28
N GLY A 142 2.08 -8.56 -4.98
CA GLY A 142 1.98 -9.63 -4.01
C GLY A 142 1.40 -9.23 -2.64
N ASP A 143 0.98 -10.24 -1.89
CA ASP A 143 0.48 -10.16 -0.51
C ASP A 143 1.63 -9.94 0.47
N VAL A 144 1.48 -9.01 1.42
CA VAL A 144 2.56 -8.57 2.31
C VAL A 144 2.36 -9.12 3.72
N LYS A 145 3.33 -9.91 4.18
CA LYS A 145 3.30 -10.53 5.52
C LYS A 145 4.48 -10.10 6.36
N VAL A 146 4.23 -9.66 7.59
CA VAL A 146 5.32 -9.42 8.56
C VAL A 146 5.95 -10.76 8.96
N ILE A 147 7.27 -10.87 8.78
CA ILE A 147 8.04 -12.08 9.16
C ILE A 147 8.84 -11.88 10.45
N ARG A 148 9.16 -10.62 10.77
CA ARG A 148 9.75 -10.16 12.03
C ARG A 148 9.71 -8.63 12.04
N LYS A 149 9.97 -8.01 13.19
CA LYS A 149 10.01 -6.54 13.33
C LYS A 149 10.81 -5.88 12.20
N GLY A 150 10.15 -5.00 11.45
CA GLY A 150 10.73 -4.24 10.34
C GLY A 150 11.13 -5.08 9.12
N CYS A 151 10.64 -6.30 8.99
CA CYS A 151 10.86 -7.14 7.81
C CYS A 151 9.57 -7.83 7.38
N VAL A 152 9.34 -7.82 6.08
CA VAL A 152 8.17 -8.40 5.44
C VAL A 152 8.58 -9.45 4.41
N ARG A 153 7.69 -10.37 4.13
CA ARG A 153 7.71 -11.23 2.96
C ARG A 153 6.62 -10.75 2.02
N VAL A 154 6.97 -10.59 0.76
CA VAL A 154 6.01 -10.32 -0.30
C VAL A 154 5.84 -11.59 -1.10
N GLU A 155 4.63 -12.14 -1.10
CA GLU A 155 4.29 -13.37 -1.82
C GLU A 155 3.72 -13.02 -3.20
N TYR A 156 4.49 -13.34 -4.22
CA TYR A 156 4.15 -13.09 -5.62
C TYR A 156 3.58 -14.33 -6.27
N LYS A 157 2.71 -14.12 -7.24
CA LYS A 157 2.30 -15.15 -8.17
C LYS A 157 3.07 -14.95 -9.48
N SER A 158 3.96 -15.88 -9.79
CA SER A 158 4.78 -15.84 -11.01
C SER A 158 4.11 -16.52 -12.22
N SER A 159 3.09 -17.34 -11.97
CA SER A 159 2.18 -17.92 -12.96
C SER A 159 0.88 -18.32 -12.28
N ILE A 160 -0.15 -18.77 -13.03
CA ILE A 160 -1.38 -19.28 -12.40
C ILE A 160 -1.14 -20.42 -11.39
N MET A 161 -0.04 -21.18 -11.55
CA MET A 161 0.32 -22.33 -10.74
C MET A 161 1.48 -22.07 -9.76
N ASP A 162 2.33 -21.08 -10.04
CA ASP A 162 3.61 -20.92 -9.35
C ASP A 162 3.64 -19.68 -8.46
N TYR A 163 4.08 -19.88 -7.23
CA TYR A 163 4.29 -18.83 -6.23
C TYR A 163 5.78 -18.63 -5.99
N SER A 164 6.17 -17.37 -5.87
CA SER A 164 7.51 -16.95 -5.43
C SER A 164 7.35 -15.98 -4.27
N HIS A 165 8.43 -15.74 -3.54
CA HIS A 165 8.43 -14.70 -2.53
C HIS A 165 9.81 -14.07 -2.44
N ASP A 166 9.84 -12.81 -2.03
CA ASP A 166 11.05 -12.14 -1.59
C ASP A 166 10.84 -11.57 -0.20
N ASP A 167 11.89 -11.64 0.62
CA ASP A 167 11.89 -11.05 1.94
C ASP A 167 12.57 -9.67 1.88
N TYR A 168 12.00 -8.67 2.53
CA TYR A 168 12.50 -7.29 2.58
C TYR A 168 12.63 -6.85 4.04
N CYS A 169 13.55 -5.94 4.32
CA CYS A 169 13.60 -5.22 5.59
C CYS A 169 13.63 -3.72 5.38
N TRP A 170 12.92 -3.00 6.22
CA TRP A 170 12.88 -1.55 6.23
C TRP A 170 14.21 -0.97 6.74
N LYS A 171 14.87 -0.19 5.91
CA LYS A 171 16.15 0.47 6.20
C LYS A 171 16.25 1.79 5.45
N ASN A 172 16.80 2.81 6.10
CA ASN A 172 17.07 4.12 5.46
C ASN A 172 15.85 4.73 4.74
N GLY A 173 14.65 4.48 5.28
CA GLY A 173 13.38 4.96 4.71
C GLY A 173 12.95 4.24 3.43
N GLY A 174 13.30 2.97 3.26
CA GLY A 174 12.88 2.13 2.14
C GLY A 174 12.99 0.63 2.43
N TRP A 175 12.35 -0.19 1.59
CA TRP A 175 12.44 -1.65 1.65
C TRP A 175 13.69 -2.15 0.93
N GLU A 176 14.58 -2.81 1.67
CA GLU A 176 15.76 -3.46 1.11
C GLU A 176 15.54 -4.98 1.06
N MET A 177 15.65 -5.56 -0.14
CA MET A 177 15.55 -7.00 -0.33
C MET A 177 16.65 -7.75 0.44
N LEU A 178 16.25 -8.73 1.25
CA LEU A 178 17.15 -9.69 1.87
C LEU A 178 17.67 -10.64 0.79
N ARG A 179 18.86 -10.37 0.26
CA ARG A 179 19.57 -11.33 -0.58
C ARG A 179 19.89 -12.58 0.23
N LEU A 180 19.11 -13.64 0.06
CA LEU A 180 19.45 -14.96 0.57
C LEU A 180 20.75 -15.41 -0.12
N LYS A 181 21.83 -15.62 0.66
CA LYS A 181 23.16 -16.05 0.17
C LYS A 181 23.17 -17.39 -0.57
N ASN A 182 22.02 -18.06 -0.70
CA ASN A 182 21.87 -19.37 -1.34
C ASN A 182 21.03 -19.33 -2.63
N ALA A 183 20.88 -18.18 -3.28
CA ALA A 183 20.58 -18.15 -4.70
C ALA A 183 21.81 -18.64 -5.48
N LYS A 184 22.13 -19.95 -5.37
CA LYS A 184 22.98 -20.60 -6.36
C LYS A 184 22.35 -20.29 -7.70
N ALA A 185 23.09 -19.53 -8.50
CA ALA A 185 22.78 -19.14 -9.85
C ALA A 185 21.82 -20.14 -10.49
N ARG A 186 20.63 -19.66 -10.90
CA ARG A 186 19.90 -20.26 -12.02
C ARG A 186 20.90 -20.28 -13.17
N LYS A 187 21.73 -21.32 -13.26
CA LYS A 187 22.58 -21.59 -14.41
C LYS A 187 21.59 -21.78 -15.55
N SER A 188 21.53 -20.78 -16.42
CA SER A 188 20.95 -20.93 -17.74
C SER A 188 21.49 -22.22 -18.34
N HIS A 189 20.63 -23.23 -18.51
CA HIS A 189 20.90 -24.31 -19.45
C HIS A 189 20.76 -23.74 -20.86
N THR A 190 21.76 -22.96 -21.29
CA THR A 190 22.06 -22.74 -22.69
C THR A 190 23.08 -23.79 -23.08
N GLY A 191 22.60 -24.90 -23.64
CA GLY A 191 23.48 -26.03 -23.97
C GLY A 191 22.79 -27.17 -24.70
N GLY A 192 22.03 -26.87 -25.75
CA GLY A 192 21.55 -27.88 -26.71
C GLY A 192 22.07 -27.53 -28.11
N LYS A 193 23.28 -28.00 -28.44
CA LYS A 193 23.79 -27.98 -29.83
C LYS A 193 22.93 -28.91 -30.68
N HIS A 194 22.29 -28.37 -31.70
CA HIS A 194 21.84 -29.15 -32.85
C HIS A 194 23.07 -29.71 -33.58
N LYS A 195 23.10 -31.02 -33.77
CA LYS A 195 23.78 -31.70 -34.87
C LYS A 195 22.71 -32.40 -35.69
#